data_AF-X1CSA2-F1
#
_entry.id   AF-X1CSA2-F1
#
_cell.length_a   1.000
_cell.length_b   1.000
_cell.length_c   1.000
_cell.angle_alpha   90.00
_cell.angle_beta   90.00
_cell.angle_gamma   90.00
#
_symmetry.space_group_name_H-M   'P 1'
#
loop_
_entity.id
_entity.type
_entity.pdbx_description
1 polymer ?
#
loop_
_entity_poly.entity_id
_entity_poly.type
_entity_poly.pdbx_seq_one_letter_code
_entity_poly.pdbx_strand_id
1 'polypeptide(L)'
;MKSDSEFTEIFLVFKYLDCSMKIERLRSVPVTPDNEAFFYDYIKNNFAEYFFFHADYAQYPESTEIHMALDNEEKIQGLVLNWKNQRVQLRGSIRSLEFLLDGESLNPMSVTGFENHKELISKFFPDYKKEIALYRMGLKKGDQKDFE
;
A
#
# COMPACT_ATOMS: atom_id res chain seq x y z
N MET A 1 -6.19 21.90 49.41
CA MET A 1 -6.11 22.61 48.12
C MET A 1 -5.25 21.80 47.15
N LYS A 2 -5.89 20.91 46.39
CA LYS A 2 -5.35 20.29 45.18
C LYS A 2 -6.54 20.29 44.22
N SER A 3 -6.58 21.16 43.21
CA SER A 3 -7.71 21.09 42.27
C SER A 3 -7.54 21.73 40.90
N ASP A 4 -6.45 22.42 40.56
CA ASP A 4 -6.46 23.20 39.31
C ASP A 4 -5.44 22.72 38.25
N SER A 5 -4.39 22.00 38.64
CA SER A 5 -3.38 21.50 37.68
C SER A 5 -3.74 20.16 37.04
N GLU A 6 -4.37 19.24 37.79
CA GLU A 6 -4.74 17.90 37.29
C GLU A 6 -5.89 17.95 36.26
N PHE A 7 -6.82 18.89 36.41
CA PHE A 7 -7.92 19.08 35.45
C PHE A 7 -7.43 19.60 34.09
N THR A 8 -6.37 20.40 34.08
CA THR A 8 -5.83 20.98 32.85
C THR A 8 -5.05 19.94 32.02
N GLU A 9 -4.32 19.03 32.68
CA GLU A 9 -3.65 17.92 31.99
C GLU A 9 -4.64 16.91 31.43
N ILE A 10 -5.71 16.58 32.15
CA ILE A 10 -6.76 15.67 31.65
C ILE A 10 -7.45 16.28 30.43
N PHE A 11 -7.77 17.58 30.44
CA PHE A 11 -8.36 18.25 29.27
C PHE A 11 -7.40 18.32 28.08
N LEU A 12 -6.09 18.49 28.30
CA LEU A 12 -5.08 18.43 27.23
C LEU A 12 -4.94 17.03 26.65
N VAL A 13 -4.94 15.99 27.49
CA VAL A 13 -4.93 14.59 27.06
C VAL A 13 -6.19 14.25 26.27
N PHE A 14 -7.36 14.69 26.72
CA PHE A 14 -8.61 14.50 25.97
C PHE A 14 -8.64 15.30 24.67
N LYS A 15 -8.12 16.52 24.63
CA LYS A 15 -8.05 17.30 23.37
C LYS A 15 -7.02 16.74 22.39
N TYR A 16 -5.96 16.08 22.87
CA TYR A 16 -5.02 15.32 22.04
C TYR A 16 -5.59 13.97 21.58
N LEU A 17 -6.41 13.31 22.40
CA LEU A 17 -7.14 12.09 22.04
C LEU A 17 -8.29 12.36 21.06
N ASP A 18 -8.98 13.50 21.17
CA ASP A 18 -10.02 13.93 20.22
C ASP A 18 -9.42 14.30 18.84
N CYS A 19 -8.12 14.63 18.82
CA CYS A 19 -7.36 14.85 17.58
C CYS A 19 -6.80 13.55 16.97
N SER A 20 -6.88 12.42 17.68
CA SER A 20 -6.24 11.16 17.32
C SER A 20 -7.22 10.00 17.44
N MET A 21 -7.98 9.80 16.36
CA MET A 21 -8.64 8.55 15.92
C MET A 21 -10.04 8.84 15.39
N LYS A 22 -10.13 9.55 14.25
CA LYS A 22 -11.11 9.12 13.26
C LYS A 22 -10.76 7.67 12.94
N ILE A 23 -11.60 6.72 13.34
CA ILE A 23 -11.50 5.35 12.85
C ILE A 23 -11.79 5.44 11.36
N GLU A 24 -10.75 5.65 10.53
CA GLU A 24 -10.91 5.63 9.07
C GLU A 24 -11.43 4.24 8.73
N ARG A 25 -12.66 4.14 8.23
CA ARG A 25 -13.14 2.86 7.74
C ARG A 25 -12.53 2.69 6.36
N LEU A 26 -11.96 1.51 6.14
CA LEU A 26 -11.42 1.14 4.85
C LEU A 26 -12.46 0.30 4.10
N ARG A 27 -12.51 0.49 2.79
CA ARG A 27 -13.28 -0.32 1.87
C ARG A 27 -12.35 -0.90 0.81
N SER A 28 -12.46 -2.20 0.56
CA SER A 28 -11.73 -2.87 -0.51
C SER A 28 -12.51 -2.71 -1.81
N VAL A 29 -11.85 -2.24 -2.87
CA VAL A 29 -12.45 -2.00 -4.17
C VAL A 29 -11.52 -2.58 -5.24
N PRO A 30 -11.96 -3.57 -6.04
CA PRO A 30 -11.15 -4.05 -7.15
C PRO A 30 -11.08 -2.98 -8.25
N VAL A 31 -9.93 -2.90 -8.92
CA VAL A 31 -9.79 -2.14 -10.15
C VAL A 31 -10.50 -2.91 -11.27
N THR A 32 -11.37 -2.21 -11.98
CA THR A 32 -12.22 -2.70 -13.07
C THR A 32 -12.27 -1.64 -14.16
N PRO A 33 -12.74 -1.96 -15.38
CA PRO A 33 -12.90 -0.95 -16.43
C PRO A 33 -13.74 0.27 -16.02
N ASP A 34 -14.69 0.11 -15.09
CA ASP A 34 -15.56 1.20 -14.64
C ASP A 34 -14.85 2.20 -13.70
N ASN A 35 -13.75 1.81 -13.07
CA ASN A 35 -13.04 2.65 -12.09
C ASN A 35 -11.52 2.77 -12.34
N GLU A 36 -10.99 2.19 -13.42
CA GLU A 36 -9.55 2.23 -13.72
C GLU A 36 -9.01 3.65 -13.91
N ALA A 37 -9.84 4.58 -14.39
CA ALA A 37 -9.45 5.98 -14.53
C ALA A 37 -9.09 6.61 -13.17
N PHE A 38 -9.82 6.25 -12.10
CA PHE A 38 -9.54 6.72 -10.74
C PHE A 38 -8.22 6.14 -10.21
N PHE A 39 -7.96 4.86 -10.48
CA PHE A 39 -6.67 4.23 -10.17
C PHE A 39 -5.52 4.90 -10.94
N TYR A 40 -5.66 5.15 -12.23
CA TYR A 40 -4.64 5.81 -13.04
C TYR A 40 -4.37 7.25 -12.60
N ASP A 41 -5.42 7.98 -12.19
CA ASP A 41 -5.28 9.34 -11.66
C ASP A 41 -4.44 9.37 -10.37
N TYR A 42 -4.58 8.35 -9.52
CA TYR A 42 -3.78 8.20 -8.31
C TYR A 42 -2.31 7.92 -8.62
N ILE A 43 -2.02 6.91 -9.46
CA ILE A 43 -0.64 6.48 -9.68
C ILE A 43 0.19 7.45 -10.52
N LYS A 44 -0.44 8.33 -11.32
CA LYS A 44 0.27 9.26 -12.22
C LYS A 44 1.28 10.15 -11.48
N ASN A 45 0.96 10.54 -10.25
CA ASN A 45 1.79 11.43 -9.43
C ASN A 45 3.01 10.71 -8.83
N ASN A 46 3.01 9.38 -8.84
CA ASN A 46 4.12 8.57 -8.34
C ASN A 46 4.39 7.34 -9.22
N PHE A 47 4.38 7.57 -10.54
CA PHE A 47 4.38 6.51 -11.53
C PHE A 47 5.53 5.50 -11.37
N ALA A 48 6.71 5.96 -10.95
CA ALA A 48 7.87 5.09 -10.74
C ALA A 48 7.62 4.03 -9.65
N GLU A 49 6.92 4.39 -8.57
CA GLU A 49 6.60 3.45 -7.48
C GLU A 49 5.52 2.43 -7.88
N TYR A 50 4.67 2.81 -8.83
CA TYR A 50 3.54 2.05 -9.34
C TYR A 50 3.77 1.49 -10.74
N PHE A 51 5.02 1.50 -11.23
CA PHE A 51 5.33 1.11 -12.61
C PHE A 51 4.79 -0.27 -12.96
N PHE A 52 5.02 -1.27 -12.09
CA PHE A 52 4.51 -2.61 -12.32
C PHE A 52 2.98 -2.71 -12.18
N PHE A 53 2.35 -1.89 -11.35
CA PHE A 53 0.89 -1.82 -11.29
C PHE A 53 0.31 -1.35 -12.63
N HIS A 54 0.91 -0.32 -13.23
CA HIS A 54 0.53 0.13 -14.56
C HIS A 54 0.82 -0.93 -15.63
N ALA A 55 2.06 -1.42 -15.69
CA ALA A 55 2.52 -2.31 -16.76
C ALA A 55 1.78 -3.65 -16.77
N ASP A 56 1.64 -4.30 -15.60
CA ASP A 56 1.01 -5.61 -15.51
C ASP A 56 -0.49 -5.51 -15.84
N TYR A 57 -1.21 -4.50 -15.31
CA TYR A 57 -2.64 -4.33 -15.57
C TYR A 57 -2.94 -3.88 -17.01
N ALA A 58 -2.16 -2.97 -17.57
CA ALA A 58 -2.36 -2.51 -18.95
C ALA A 58 -2.09 -3.60 -20.00
N GLN A 59 -1.11 -4.47 -19.75
CA GLN A 59 -0.73 -5.53 -20.69
C GLN A 59 -1.54 -6.82 -20.48
N TYR A 60 -1.88 -7.15 -19.23
CA TYR A 60 -2.50 -8.41 -18.86
C TYR A 60 -3.65 -8.22 -17.85
N PRO A 61 -4.71 -7.48 -18.20
CA PRO A 61 -5.79 -7.17 -17.27
C PRO A 61 -6.51 -8.43 -16.76
N GLU A 62 -6.68 -9.45 -17.61
CA GLU A 62 -7.31 -10.73 -17.22
C GLU A 62 -6.47 -11.56 -16.25
N SER A 63 -5.18 -11.23 -16.09
CA SER A 63 -4.24 -11.95 -15.24
C SER A 63 -3.78 -11.13 -14.04
N THR A 64 -4.25 -9.89 -13.93
CA THR A 64 -3.80 -8.91 -12.94
C THR A 64 -4.99 -8.41 -12.16
N GLU A 65 -5.07 -8.81 -10.91
CA GLU A 65 -6.06 -8.30 -9.96
C GLU A 65 -5.39 -7.19 -9.16
N ILE A 66 -6.03 -6.02 -9.09
CA ILE A 66 -5.59 -4.93 -8.23
C ILE A 66 -6.73 -4.58 -7.28
N HIS A 67 -6.45 -4.54 -5.98
CA HIS A 67 -7.39 -4.10 -4.96
C HIS A 67 -6.92 -2.79 -4.34
N MET A 68 -7.83 -1.83 -4.23
CA MET A 68 -7.64 -0.53 -3.60
C MET A 68 -8.28 -0.51 -2.22
N ALA A 69 -7.54 -0.01 -1.22
CA ALA A 69 -8.11 0.35 0.07
C ALA A 69 -8.49 1.84 0.05
N LEU A 70 -9.79 2.13 0.05
CA LEU A 70 -10.30 3.49 0.08
C LEU A 70 -10.70 3.87 1.50
N ASP A 71 -10.35 5.07 1.94
CA ASP A 71 -10.89 5.65 3.17
C ASP A 71 -12.29 6.26 2.96
N ASN A 72 -12.85 6.85 4.02
CA ASN A 72 -14.16 7.51 3.99
C ASN A 72 -14.22 8.75 3.06
N GLU A 73 -13.07 9.30 2.66
CA GLU A 73 -12.96 10.43 1.75
C GLU A 73 -12.68 9.97 0.31
N GLU A 74 -12.83 8.68 0.03
CA GLU A 74 -12.54 8.05 -1.26
C GLU A 74 -11.08 8.26 -1.71
N LYS A 75 -10.14 8.31 -0.76
CA LYS A 75 -8.70 8.35 -1.07
C LYS A 75 -8.09 6.96 -0.96
N ILE A 76 -7.24 6.63 -1.94
CA ILE A 76 -6.48 5.38 -1.93
C ILE A 76 -5.40 5.46 -0.85
N GLN A 77 -5.55 4.62 0.16
CA GLN A 77 -4.61 4.44 1.28
C GLN A 77 -3.68 3.26 1.08
N GLY A 78 -4.01 2.34 0.16
CA GLY A 78 -3.18 1.19 -0.16
C GLY A 78 -3.65 0.44 -1.39
N LEU A 79 -2.73 -0.32 -1.97
CA LEU A 79 -2.91 -1.10 -3.18
C LEU A 79 -2.24 -2.47 -3.01
N VAL A 80 -2.98 -3.52 -3.38
CA VAL A 80 -2.45 -4.88 -3.54
C VAL A 80 -2.64 -5.26 -4.99
N LEU A 81 -1.54 -5.61 -5.67
CA LEU A 81 -1.58 -6.25 -6.98
C LEU A 81 -1.30 -7.73 -6.79
N ASN A 82 -2.14 -8.57 -7.38
CA ASN A 82 -1.97 -10.00 -7.49
C ASN A 82 -1.92 -10.39 -8.97
N TRP A 83 -0.73 -10.78 -9.46
CA TRP A 83 -0.58 -11.29 -10.81
C TRP A 83 -0.56 -12.82 -10.77
N LYS A 84 -1.62 -13.45 -11.32
CA LYS A 84 -1.80 -14.91 -11.43
C LYS A 84 -1.57 -15.70 -10.14
N ASN A 85 -1.74 -15.12 -8.95
CA ASN A 85 -1.34 -15.74 -7.68
C ASN A 85 0.14 -16.16 -7.64
N GLN A 86 0.98 -15.52 -8.46
CA GLN A 86 2.42 -15.78 -8.57
C GLN A 86 3.26 -14.62 -8.03
N ARG A 87 2.79 -13.39 -8.21
CA ARG A 87 3.46 -12.19 -7.73
C ARG A 87 2.46 -11.28 -7.04
N VAL A 88 2.74 -10.96 -5.79
CA VAL A 88 2.00 -9.97 -5.02
C VAL A 88 2.86 -8.72 -4.84
N GLN A 89 2.29 -7.54 -5.09
CA GLN A 89 2.95 -6.27 -4.81
C GLN A 89 2.10 -5.43 -3.86
N LEU A 90 2.75 -4.88 -2.85
CA LEU A 90 2.12 -4.13 -1.77
C LEU A 90 2.58 -2.66 -1.82
N ARG A 91 1.63 -1.72 -1.76
CA ARG A 91 1.88 -0.28 -1.66
C ARG A 91 0.89 0.38 -0.69
N GLY A 92 1.34 1.40 0.03
CA GLY A 92 0.53 2.15 0.99
C GLY A 92 0.89 1.88 2.44
N SER A 93 -0.01 2.27 3.34
CA SER A 93 0.17 2.12 4.79
C SER A 93 0.08 0.66 5.24
N ILE A 94 0.69 0.32 6.37
CA ILE A 94 0.56 -1.03 6.98
C ILE A 94 -0.91 -1.36 7.21
N ARG A 95 -1.66 -0.44 7.80
CA ARG A 95 -3.08 -0.63 8.13
C ARG A 95 -3.93 -0.97 6.91
N SER A 96 -3.72 -0.27 5.79
CA SER A 96 -4.47 -0.52 4.56
C SER A 96 -4.11 -1.85 3.92
N LEU A 97 -2.84 -2.24 3.99
CA LEU A 97 -2.39 -3.53 3.51
C LEU A 97 -2.88 -4.70 4.37
N GLU A 98 -2.87 -4.57 5.70
CA GLU A 98 -3.46 -5.57 6.59
C GLU A 98 -4.94 -5.77 6.28
N PHE A 99 -5.68 -4.68 6.07
CA PHE A 99 -7.08 -4.74 5.71
C PHE A 99 -7.32 -5.43 4.35
N LEU A 100 -6.46 -5.19 3.35
CA LEU A 100 -6.60 -5.82 2.03
C LEU A 100 -6.20 -7.28 2.00
N LEU A 101 -5.34 -7.73 2.92
CA LEU A 101 -4.85 -9.10 2.99
C LEU A 101 -5.63 -9.98 3.97
N ASP A 102 -6.41 -9.38 4.87
CA ASP A 102 -7.19 -10.10 5.86
C ASP A 102 -8.26 -10.98 5.19
N GLY A 103 -8.19 -12.29 5.44
CA GLY A 103 -9.09 -13.28 4.83
C GLY A 103 -8.74 -13.70 3.39
N GLU A 104 -7.72 -13.11 2.77
CA GLU A 104 -7.25 -13.52 1.44
C GLU A 104 -6.35 -14.76 1.51
N SER A 105 -6.60 -15.74 0.63
CA SER A 105 -5.79 -16.96 0.55
C SER A 105 -4.83 -16.89 -0.64
N LEU A 106 -3.75 -16.13 -0.49
CA LEU A 106 -2.71 -15.94 -1.51
C LEU A 106 -1.52 -16.86 -1.26
N ASN A 107 -0.97 -17.48 -2.31
CA ASN A 107 0.25 -18.29 -2.24
C ASN A 107 1.26 -17.92 -3.34
N PRO A 108 1.79 -16.69 -3.29
CA PRO A 108 2.63 -16.16 -4.36
C PRO A 108 4.05 -16.74 -4.30
N MET A 109 4.66 -16.91 -5.48
CA MET A 109 6.09 -17.19 -5.60
C MET A 109 6.96 -15.98 -5.20
N SER A 110 6.41 -14.77 -5.29
CA SER A 110 7.09 -13.53 -4.95
C SER A 110 6.17 -12.49 -4.33
N VAL A 111 6.64 -11.86 -3.25
CA VAL A 111 5.97 -10.71 -2.61
C VAL A 111 6.95 -9.54 -2.59
N THR A 112 6.51 -8.38 -3.05
CA THR A 112 7.30 -7.15 -2.97
C THR A 112 6.52 -6.04 -2.27
N GLY A 113 7.25 -5.25 -1.49
CA GLY A 113 6.73 -4.11 -0.75
C GLY A 113 7.88 -3.15 -0.44
N PHE A 114 7.59 -2.10 0.31
CA PHE A 114 8.61 -1.23 0.86
C PHE A 114 9.27 -1.87 2.09
N GLU A 115 10.41 -1.32 2.51
CA GLU A 115 11.19 -1.80 3.66
C GLU A 115 10.34 -1.90 4.94
N ASN A 116 9.44 -0.93 5.16
CA ASN A 116 8.54 -0.94 6.31
C ASN A 116 7.46 -2.04 6.25
N HIS A 117 7.26 -2.69 5.10
CA HIS A 117 6.29 -3.78 4.93
C HIS A 117 6.84 -5.16 5.33
N LYS A 118 8.12 -5.28 5.70
CA LYS A 118 8.76 -6.58 5.99
C LYS A 118 8.01 -7.42 7.01
N GLU A 119 7.66 -6.83 8.16
CA GLU A 119 6.93 -7.52 9.22
C GLU A 119 5.54 -7.99 8.76
N LEU A 120 4.86 -7.16 7.98
CA LEU A 120 3.57 -7.49 7.37
C LEU A 120 3.71 -8.64 6.36
N ILE A 121 4.74 -8.62 5.53
CA ILE A 121 5.01 -9.70 4.56
C ILE A 121 5.28 -11.01 5.30
N SER A 122 6.10 -10.99 6.36
CA SER A 122 6.36 -12.20 7.16
C SER A 122 5.11 -12.74 7.86
N LYS A 123 4.18 -11.87 8.26
CA LYS A 123 2.91 -12.24 8.91
C LYS A 123 1.96 -12.95 7.93
N PHE A 124 1.75 -12.39 6.73
CA PHE A 124 0.76 -12.90 5.78
C PHE A 124 1.34 -13.93 4.80
N PHE A 125 2.65 -13.96 4.60
CA PHE A 125 3.34 -14.83 3.66
C PHE A 125 4.53 -15.54 4.31
N PRO A 126 4.32 -16.35 5.36
CA PRO A 126 5.42 -16.97 6.13
C PRO A 126 6.27 -17.94 5.31
N ASP A 127 5.68 -18.57 4.28
CA ASP A 127 6.36 -19.53 3.40
C ASP A 127 7.18 -18.84 2.27
N TYR A 128 7.17 -17.51 2.21
CA TYR A 128 7.88 -16.75 1.21
C TYR A 128 9.39 -16.74 1.48
N LYS A 129 10.18 -17.25 0.52
CA LYS A 129 11.63 -17.51 0.67
C LYS A 129 12.57 -16.49 0.02
N LYS A 130 12.06 -15.45 -0.65
CA LYS A 130 12.91 -14.46 -1.33
C LYS A 130 12.61 -13.07 -0.79
N GLU A 131 13.56 -12.16 -0.90
CA GLU A 131 13.31 -10.75 -0.65
C GLU A 131 13.89 -10.04 -1.86
N ILE A 132 13.05 -9.42 -2.69
CA ILE A 132 13.52 -8.52 -3.74
C ILE A 132 13.28 -7.12 -3.22
N ALA A 133 14.28 -6.58 -2.53
CA ALA A 133 14.32 -5.16 -2.22
C ALA A 133 14.43 -4.39 -3.54
N LEU A 134 13.36 -3.66 -3.90
CA LEU A 134 13.37 -2.76 -5.06
C LEU A 134 14.15 -1.50 -4.68
N TYR A 135 15.42 -1.45 -5.04
CA TYR A 135 16.22 -0.24 -4.94
C TYR A 135 15.87 0.70 -6.10
N ARG A 136 15.42 1.92 -5.78
CA ARG A 136 15.26 2.98 -6.78
C ARG A 136 16.64 3.41 -7.26
N MET A 137 17.09 2.90 -8.40
CA MET A 137 18.30 3.42 -9.05
C MET A 137 17.99 4.79 -9.67
N GLY A 138 18.56 5.84 -9.09
CA GLY A 138 18.55 7.16 -9.71
C GLY A 138 19.70 7.24 -10.71
N LEU A 139 19.42 7.03 -11.99
CA LEU A 139 20.38 7.32 -13.05
C LEU A 139 20.47 8.84 -13.21
N LYS A 140 21.65 9.41 -13.00
CA LYS A 140 21.94 10.79 -13.34
C LYS A 140 22.19 10.90 -14.84
N LYS A 141 21.95 12.09 -15.39
CA LYS A 141 22.32 12.40 -16.78
C LYS A 141 23.83 12.16 -16.96
N GLY A 142 24.20 11.15 -17.75
CA GLY A 142 25.59 10.69 -17.93
C GLY A 142 25.87 9.27 -17.42
N ASP A 143 24.93 8.63 -16.72
CA ASP A 143 25.08 7.25 -16.21
C ASP A 143 24.72 6.18 -17.27
N GLN A 144 24.36 6.56 -18.49
CA GLN A 144 24.22 5.62 -19.61
C GLN A 144 25.59 5.02 -19.91
N LYS A 145 25.81 3.78 -19.47
CA LYS A 145 26.79 2.91 -20.08
C LYS A 145 26.07 2.15 -21.18
N ASP A 146 26.46 2.41 -22.41
CA ASP A 146 26.11 1.56 -23.54
C ASP A 146 26.64 0.15 -23.20
N PHE A 147 25.74 -0.82 -23.08
CA PHE A 147 26.12 -2.21 -22.96
C PHE A 147 26.48 -2.68 -24.37
N GLU A 148 27.78 -2.77 -24.67
CA GLU A 148 28.32 -3.47 -25.85
C GLU A 148 28.04 -4.98 -25.77
#